data_AF-A0AAN9T707-F1
#
_entry.id   AF-A0AAN9T707-F1
#
_cell.length_a   1.000
_cell.length_b   1.000
_cell.length_c   1.000
_cell.angle_alpha   90.00
_cell.angle_beta   90.00
_cell.angle_gamma   90.00
#
_symmetry.space_group_name_H-M   'P 1'
#
loop_
_entity.id
_entity.type
_entity.pdbx_description
1 polymer ?
#
loop_
_entity_poly.entity_id
_entity_poly.type
_entity_poly.pdbx_seq_one_letter_code
_entity_poly.pdbx_strand_id
1 'polypeptide(L)'
;MYLEKCNETQLKEIYREFNITEESLKRDVKYLMEWMEKQPHLPNVKENSHLLTPEAEMKATCMYMDINSKDDLHRTNIYLYDFRNVNMNLMTTMFTVAKKYPSVYQMVLWTNEKPDFTSILPAEVLPEDYGGKEKPLKQLHEMYYQYVCGFREWLKSDEDMKADLSKRTDGLYKISLDESVDGSFRQLIID
;
A
#
# COMPACT_ATOMS: atom_id res chain seq x y z
N MET A 1 -7.33 -3.39 7.88
CA MET A 1 -6.24 -3.25 8.87
C MET A 1 -6.18 -1.77 9.23
N TYR A 2 -6.76 -1.37 10.36
CA TYR A 2 -6.61 0.01 10.82
C TYR A 2 -5.21 0.10 11.43
N LEU A 3 -4.32 0.88 10.81
CA LEU A 3 -3.12 1.30 11.52
C LEU A 3 -3.61 2.07 12.74
N GLU A 4 -3.39 1.53 13.93
CA GLU A 4 -3.66 2.26 15.16
C GLU A 4 -2.94 3.61 15.08
N LYS A 5 -3.62 4.68 15.52
CA LYS A 5 -2.97 6.00 15.53
C LYS A 5 -1.73 5.91 16.39
N CYS A 6 -0.62 6.42 15.85
CA CYS A 6 0.65 6.55 16.54
C CYS A 6 0.41 7.19 17.91
N ASN A 7 0.79 6.50 18.99
CA ASN A 7 0.66 7.05 20.33
C ASN A 7 1.75 8.12 20.59
N GLU A 8 1.58 8.94 21.63
CA GLU A 8 2.50 10.05 21.91
C GLU A 8 3.95 9.63 22.11
N THR A 9 4.18 8.40 22.57
CA THR A 9 5.53 7.87 22.79
C THR A 9 6.20 7.54 21.46
N GLN A 10 5.49 6.82 20.58
CA GLN A 10 5.95 6.50 19.23
C GLN A 10 6.20 7.77 18.41
N LEU A 11 5.33 8.78 18.53
CA LEU A 11 5.48 10.04 17.80
C LEU A 11 6.74 10.81 18.21
N LYS A 12 7.05 10.83 19.52
CA LYS A 12 8.29 11.45 20.04
C LYS A 12 9.54 10.70 19.56
N GLU A 13 9.44 9.39 19.42
CA GLU A 13 10.55 8.56 18.94
C GLU A 13 10.82 8.81 17.45
N ILE A 14 9.78 8.91 16.63
CA ILE A 14 9.87 9.30 15.20
C ILE A 14 10.50 10.70 15.06
N TYR A 15 10.05 11.69 15.84
CA TYR A 15 10.64 13.03 15.81
C TYR A 15 12.13 13.02 16.15
N ARG A 16 12.53 12.18 17.11
CA ARG A 16 13.95 12.02 17.48
C ARG A 16 14.74 11.33 16.37
N GLU A 17 14.23 10.23 15.82
CA GLU A 17 14.90 9.40 14.82
C GLU A 17 15.18 10.19 13.54
N PHE A 18 14.19 10.93 13.06
CA PHE A 18 14.32 11.72 11.84
C PHE A 18 14.81 13.16 12.11
N ASN A 19 15.12 13.50 13.36
CA ASN A 19 15.58 14.83 13.78
C ASN A 19 14.64 15.97 13.31
N ILE A 20 13.32 15.75 13.45
CA ILE A 20 12.26 16.67 13.00
C ILE A 20 11.51 17.23 14.23
N THR A 21 11.14 18.51 14.18
CA THR A 21 10.23 19.10 15.17
C THR A 21 8.82 19.23 14.60
N GLU A 22 7.82 19.38 15.47
CA GLU A 22 6.43 19.59 15.04
C GLU A 22 6.29 20.84 14.16
N GLU A 23 7.04 21.89 14.46
CA GLU A 23 7.08 23.14 13.69
C GLU A 23 7.74 22.96 12.33
N SER A 24 8.84 22.19 12.27
CA SER A 24 9.47 21.83 10.99
C SER A 24 8.51 21.03 10.14
N LEU A 25 7.87 20.00 10.71
CA LEU A 25 6.91 19.17 9.99
C LEU A 25 5.73 20.00 9.44
N LYS A 26 5.17 20.90 10.25
CA LYS A 26 4.09 21.81 9.82
C LYS A 26 4.53 22.71 8.66
N ARG A 27 5.74 23.25 8.71
CA ARG A 27 6.31 24.07 7.63
C ARG A 27 6.51 23.24 6.37
N ASP A 28 7.04 22.03 6.49
CA ASP A 28 7.37 21.17 5.36
C ASP A 28 6.09 20.66 4.68
N VAL A 29 5.04 20.32 5.46
CA VAL A 29 3.70 20.00 4.94
C VAL A 29 3.10 21.19 4.17
N LYS A 30 3.14 22.40 4.75
CA LYS A 30 2.65 23.61 4.08
C LYS A 30 3.38 23.85 2.76
N TYR A 31 4.69 23.69 2.75
CA TYR A 31 5.51 23.85 1.57
C TYR A 31 5.14 22.85 0.47
N LEU A 32 4.94 21.57 0.82
CA LEU A 32 4.52 20.54 -0.12
C LEU A 32 3.14 20.85 -0.73
N MET A 33 2.20 21.35 0.08
CA MET A 33 0.88 21.78 -0.41
C MET A 33 1.01 22.91 -1.44
N GLU A 34 1.80 23.95 -1.14
CA GLU A 34 2.08 25.06 -2.05
C GLU A 34 2.81 24.61 -3.34
N TRP A 35 3.70 23.62 -3.25
CA TRP A 35 4.37 23.04 -4.41
C TRP A 35 3.41 22.24 -5.28
N MET A 36 2.50 21.45 -4.69
CA MET A 36 1.50 20.68 -5.43
C MET A 36 0.52 21.59 -6.19
N GLU A 37 0.12 22.73 -5.62
CA GLU A 37 -0.75 23.70 -6.31
C GLU A 37 -0.11 24.25 -7.60
N LYS A 38 1.22 24.31 -7.66
CA LYS A 38 1.98 24.75 -8.83
C LYS A 38 2.11 23.67 -9.91
N GLN A 39 1.67 22.44 -9.67
CA GLN A 39 1.72 21.33 -10.62
C GLN A 39 0.35 21.11 -11.27
N PRO A 40 0.00 21.80 -12.38
CA PRO A 40 -1.34 21.71 -12.99
C PRO A 40 -1.67 20.34 -13.59
N HIS A 41 -0.67 19.46 -13.74
CA HIS A 41 -0.83 18.09 -14.24
C HIS A 41 -1.08 17.07 -13.12
N LEU A 42 -0.85 17.44 -11.86
CA LEU A 42 -1.18 16.59 -10.72
C LEU A 42 -2.65 16.78 -10.33
N PRO A 43 -3.31 15.74 -9.78
CA PRO A 43 -4.68 15.87 -9.27
C PRO A 43 -4.75 16.93 -8.18
N ASN A 44 -5.81 17.76 -8.20
CA ASN A 44 -6.03 18.78 -7.17
C ASN A 44 -6.43 18.09 -5.84
N VAL A 45 -5.46 17.92 -4.95
CA VAL A 45 -5.66 17.35 -3.62
C VAL A 45 -6.07 18.48 -2.67
N LYS A 46 -7.36 18.55 -2.30
CA LYS A 46 -7.82 19.52 -1.30
C LYS A 46 -7.43 19.04 0.10
N GLU A 47 -7.04 19.96 0.99
CA GLU A 47 -6.74 19.65 2.39
C GLU A 47 -7.85 18.77 3.00
N ASN A 48 -7.45 17.63 3.54
CA ASN A 48 -8.31 16.57 4.11
C ASN A 48 -9.08 15.66 3.15
N SER A 49 -8.83 15.69 1.84
CA SER A 49 -9.11 14.48 1.06
C SER A 49 -8.02 13.48 1.42
N HIS A 50 -8.39 12.34 2.03
CA HIS A 50 -7.53 11.18 2.24
C HIS A 50 -6.46 11.13 1.14
N LEU A 51 -5.19 11.36 1.52
CA LEU A 51 -4.09 11.75 0.61
C LEU A 51 -3.85 10.77 -0.54
N LEU A 52 -4.50 9.63 -0.50
CA LEU A 52 -4.65 8.73 -1.61
C LEU A 52 -6.13 8.33 -1.64
N THR A 53 -6.84 8.67 -2.71
CA THR A 53 -8.05 7.89 -3.02
C THR A 53 -7.62 6.42 -3.07
N PRO A 54 -8.45 5.44 -2.70
CA PRO A 54 -8.03 4.03 -2.72
C PRO A 54 -7.49 3.57 -4.09
N GLU A 55 -7.91 4.26 -5.17
CA GLU A 55 -7.34 4.09 -6.52
C GLU A 55 -5.89 4.60 -6.63
N ALA A 56 -5.58 5.78 -6.08
CA ALA A 56 -4.22 6.31 -6.05
C ALA A 56 -3.30 5.45 -5.17
N GLU A 57 -3.82 4.95 -4.04
CA GLU A 57 -3.14 4.02 -3.13
C GLU A 57 -2.75 2.73 -3.84
N MET A 58 -3.69 2.13 -4.56
CA MET A 58 -3.45 0.93 -5.35
C MET A 58 -2.42 1.17 -6.47
N LYS A 59 -2.52 2.29 -7.20
CA LYS A 59 -1.55 2.63 -8.26
C LYS A 59 -0.14 2.84 -7.70
N ALA A 60 -0.01 3.59 -6.61
CA ALA A 60 1.28 3.81 -5.96
C ALA A 60 1.89 2.49 -5.47
N THR A 61 1.05 1.59 -4.93
CA THR A 61 1.46 0.25 -4.50
C THR A 61 1.93 -0.62 -5.67
N CYS A 62 1.18 -0.66 -6.77
CA CYS A 62 1.61 -1.36 -7.99
C CYS A 62 2.91 -0.79 -8.55
N MET A 63 3.06 0.54 -8.57
CA MET A 63 4.30 1.19 -9.02
C MET A 63 5.50 0.85 -8.11
N TYR A 64 5.31 0.90 -6.79
CA TYR A 64 6.37 0.57 -5.82
C TYR A 64 6.84 -0.88 -5.94
N MET A 65 5.90 -1.79 -6.20
CA MET A 65 6.20 -3.21 -6.38
C MET A 65 6.61 -3.58 -7.81
N ASP A 66 6.73 -2.60 -8.72
CA ASP A 66 6.98 -2.78 -10.15
C ASP A 66 6.02 -3.81 -10.81
N ILE A 67 4.74 -3.75 -10.42
CA ILE A 67 3.69 -4.64 -10.92
C ILE A 67 2.93 -3.93 -12.04
N ASN A 68 3.02 -4.48 -13.24
CA ASN A 68 2.14 -4.15 -14.34
C ASN A 68 0.79 -4.85 -14.18
N SER A 69 -0.21 -4.06 -13.77
CA SER A 69 -1.57 -4.56 -13.52
C SER A 69 -2.26 -5.29 -14.69
N LYS A 70 -1.79 -5.14 -15.92
CA LYS A 70 -2.37 -5.82 -17.09
C LYS A 70 -1.69 -7.14 -17.40
N ASP A 71 -0.38 -7.22 -17.15
CA ASP A 71 0.46 -8.32 -17.62
C ASP A 71 0.84 -9.28 -16.48
N ASP A 72 1.11 -8.76 -15.28
CA ASP A 72 1.57 -9.54 -14.13
C ASP A 72 0.41 -10.06 -13.26
N LEU A 73 -0.76 -9.44 -13.42
CA LEU A 73 -1.91 -9.64 -12.58
C LEU A 73 -2.90 -10.58 -13.28
N HIS A 74 -2.76 -11.87 -13.03
CA HIS A 74 -3.68 -12.89 -13.54
C HIS A 74 -5.04 -12.81 -12.83
N ARG A 75 -6.12 -13.10 -13.58
CA ARG A 75 -7.47 -13.23 -13.01
C ARG A 75 -7.46 -14.28 -11.90
N THR A 76 -7.60 -13.81 -10.67
CA THR A 76 -7.77 -14.67 -9.49
C THR A 76 -9.13 -14.40 -8.85
N ASN A 77 -9.76 -15.49 -8.40
CA ASN A 77 -10.99 -15.40 -7.64
C ASN A 77 -10.63 -15.08 -6.18
N ILE A 78 -11.16 -13.98 -5.67
CA ILE A 78 -11.07 -13.63 -4.25
C ILE A 78 -12.38 -14.02 -3.59
N TYR A 79 -12.30 -14.99 -2.69
CA TYR A 79 -13.44 -15.55 -1.98
C TYR A 79 -13.62 -14.87 -0.63
N LEU A 80 -14.78 -14.25 -0.43
CA LEU A 80 -15.12 -13.49 0.77
C LEU A 80 -16.27 -14.20 1.49
N TYR A 81 -16.00 -14.71 2.69
CA TYR A 81 -16.97 -15.41 3.53
C TYR A 81 -17.03 -14.81 4.94
N ASP A 82 -18.23 -14.79 5.53
CA ASP A 82 -18.53 -14.30 6.88
C ASP A 82 -18.20 -12.82 7.14
N PHE A 83 -18.91 -11.93 6.44
CA PHE A 83 -18.75 -10.47 6.52
C PHE A 83 -19.75 -9.77 7.47
N ARG A 84 -20.43 -10.51 8.35
CA ARG A 84 -21.55 -10.00 9.16
C ARG A 84 -21.18 -8.85 10.10
N ASN A 85 -19.90 -8.74 10.49
CA ASN A 85 -19.40 -7.74 11.44
C ASN A 85 -18.58 -6.62 10.78
N VAL A 86 -18.61 -6.49 9.45
CA VAL A 86 -17.81 -5.49 8.72
C VAL A 86 -18.62 -4.22 8.45
N ASN A 87 -17.98 -3.06 8.57
CA ASN A 87 -18.57 -1.77 8.24
C ASN A 87 -18.94 -1.70 6.74
N MET A 88 -20.24 -1.60 6.44
CA MET A 88 -20.77 -1.60 5.08
C MET A 88 -20.31 -0.41 4.23
N ASN A 89 -19.99 0.74 4.83
CA ASN A 89 -19.48 1.91 4.09
C ASN A 89 -18.05 1.66 3.58
N LEU A 90 -17.22 1.00 4.41
CA LEU A 90 -15.87 0.59 4.01
C LEU A 90 -15.93 -0.49 2.91
N MET A 91 -16.80 -1.49 3.06
CA MET A 91 -17.00 -2.53 2.04
C MET A 91 -17.44 -1.96 0.69
N THR A 92 -18.40 -1.03 0.71
CA THR A 92 -18.90 -0.36 -0.51
C THR A 92 -17.77 0.39 -1.22
N THR A 93 -16.90 1.06 -0.46
CA THR A 93 -15.72 1.76 -1.00
C THR A 93 -14.72 0.79 -1.63
N MET A 94 -14.36 -0.29 -0.93
CA MET A 94 -13.45 -1.32 -1.46
C MET A 94 -13.99 -1.99 -2.73
N PHE A 95 -15.27 -2.38 -2.74
CA PHE A 95 -15.87 -2.98 -3.93
C PHE A 95 -15.96 -2.01 -5.11
N THR A 96 -16.18 -0.72 -4.86
CA THR A 96 -16.21 0.30 -5.92
C THR A 96 -14.86 0.42 -6.61
N VAL A 97 -13.78 0.30 -5.85
CA VAL A 97 -12.41 0.35 -6.37
C VAL A 97 -12.06 -0.94 -7.09
N ALA A 98 -12.36 -2.10 -6.49
CA ALA A 98 -12.12 -3.41 -7.11
C ALA A 98 -12.88 -3.59 -8.44
N LYS A 99 -14.12 -3.09 -8.54
CA LYS A 99 -14.93 -3.12 -9.77
C LYS A 99 -14.31 -2.32 -10.92
N LYS A 100 -13.39 -1.39 -10.67
CA LYS A 100 -12.65 -0.69 -11.74
C LYS A 100 -11.60 -1.56 -12.43
N TYR A 101 -11.23 -2.69 -11.83
CA TYR A 101 -10.19 -3.61 -12.34
C TYR A 101 -10.71 -5.04 -12.53
N PRO A 102 -11.78 -5.24 -13.32
CA PRO A 102 -12.41 -6.55 -13.50
C PRO A 102 -11.55 -7.53 -14.32
N SER A 103 -10.52 -7.04 -15.02
CA SER A 103 -9.54 -7.89 -15.70
C SER A 103 -8.57 -8.57 -14.75
N VAL A 104 -8.48 -8.12 -13.49
CA VAL A 104 -7.50 -8.59 -12.52
C VAL A 104 -8.11 -9.48 -11.45
N TYR A 105 -9.28 -9.10 -10.92
CA TYR A 105 -9.91 -9.82 -9.82
C TYR A 105 -11.39 -10.08 -10.10
N GLN A 106 -11.85 -11.25 -9.67
CA GLN A 106 -13.27 -11.52 -9.49
C GLN A 106 -13.52 -11.79 -8.00
N MET A 107 -14.25 -10.87 -7.35
CA MET A 107 -14.65 -11.03 -5.96
C MET A 107 -15.99 -11.78 -5.87
N VAL A 108 -16.02 -12.86 -5.11
CA VAL A 108 -17.24 -13.65 -4.83
C VAL A 108 -17.54 -13.53 -3.34
N LEU A 109 -18.72 -13.00 -3.01
CA LEU A 109 -19.14 -12.75 -1.63
C LEU A 109 -20.25 -13.73 -1.22
N TRP A 110 -20.03 -14.44 -0.11
CA TRP A 110 -21.02 -15.28 0.56
C TRP A 110 -21.41 -14.69 1.91
N THR A 111 -22.63 -14.14 1.99
CA THR A 111 -23.10 -13.42 3.19
C THR A 111 -23.96 -14.25 4.14
N ASN A 112 -24.66 -15.28 3.64
CA ASN A 112 -25.77 -15.89 4.37
C ASN A 112 -25.52 -17.34 4.78
N GLU A 113 -24.81 -18.12 3.96
CA GLU A 113 -24.56 -19.54 4.21
C GLU A 113 -23.08 -19.87 4.05
N LYS A 114 -22.60 -20.86 4.84
CA LYS A 114 -21.25 -21.41 4.67
C LYS A 114 -21.17 -22.07 3.30
N PRO A 115 -20.36 -21.55 2.37
CA PRO A 115 -20.18 -22.21 1.09
C PRO A 115 -19.46 -23.55 1.31
N ASP A 116 -19.70 -24.51 0.43
CA ASP A 116 -18.88 -25.70 0.36
C ASP A 116 -17.55 -25.36 -0.33
N PHE A 117 -16.54 -25.06 0.48
CA PHE A 117 -15.20 -24.70 0.01
C PHE A 117 -14.51 -25.83 -0.77
N THR A 118 -14.91 -27.09 -0.57
CA THR A 118 -14.32 -28.24 -1.29
C THR A 118 -14.73 -28.29 -2.77
N SER A 119 -15.84 -27.63 -3.12
CA SER A 119 -16.26 -27.46 -4.51
C SER A 119 -15.44 -26.40 -5.27
N ILE A 120 -14.66 -25.59 -4.54
CA ILE A 120 -13.93 -24.44 -5.05
C ILE A 120 -12.42 -24.67 -5.00
N LEU A 121 -11.92 -25.24 -3.90
CA LEU A 121 -10.52 -25.53 -3.66
C LEU A 121 -10.34 -27.03 -3.38
N PRO A 122 -9.21 -27.64 -3.80
CA PRO A 122 -8.90 -29.01 -3.45
C PRO A 122 -8.91 -29.22 -1.93
N ALA A 123 -9.49 -30.33 -1.48
CA ALA A 123 -9.61 -30.64 -0.06
C ALA A 123 -8.23 -30.75 0.62
N GLU A 124 -7.20 -31.13 -0.14
CA GLU A 124 -5.83 -31.31 0.33
C GLU A 124 -5.16 -30.03 0.82
N VAL A 125 -5.55 -28.86 0.29
CA VAL A 125 -4.98 -27.55 0.68
C VAL A 125 -5.86 -26.77 1.64
N LEU A 126 -7.09 -27.24 1.86
CA LEU A 126 -8.09 -26.55 2.66
C LEU A 126 -7.98 -27.00 4.14
N PRO A 127 -8.02 -26.07 5.11
CA PRO A 127 -7.98 -26.42 6.53
C PRO A 127 -9.19 -27.26 6.95
N GLU A 128 -9.01 -28.12 7.95
CA GLU A 128 -10.06 -28.93 8.59
C GLU A 128 -11.29 -28.10 9.01
N ASP A 129 -11.09 -26.89 9.55
CA ASP A 129 -12.18 -25.98 9.97
C ASP A 129 -13.14 -25.59 8.82
N TYR A 130 -12.65 -25.68 7.58
CA TYR A 130 -13.40 -25.39 6.36
C TYR A 130 -13.86 -26.64 5.61
N GLY A 131 -13.63 -27.84 6.16
CA GLY A 131 -14.04 -29.11 5.56
C GLY A 131 -12.97 -29.78 4.69
N GLY A 132 -11.72 -29.34 4.76
CA GLY A 132 -10.60 -29.95 4.05
C GLY A 132 -9.81 -30.98 4.87
N LYS A 133 -8.61 -31.32 4.40
CA LYS A 133 -7.70 -32.33 4.98
C LYS A 133 -6.43 -31.73 5.56
N GLU A 134 -6.20 -30.43 5.40
CA GLU A 134 -5.03 -29.76 5.95
C GLU A 134 -5.25 -29.42 7.43
N LYS A 135 -4.17 -29.18 8.17
CA LYS A 135 -4.20 -28.88 9.61
C LYS A 135 -5.21 -27.78 9.96
N PRO A 136 -5.70 -27.75 11.22
CA PRO A 136 -6.55 -26.67 11.71
C PRO A 136 -5.94 -25.30 11.45
N LEU A 137 -6.78 -24.32 11.11
CA LEU A 137 -6.39 -22.96 10.73
C LEU A 137 -5.48 -22.32 11.78
N LYS A 138 -5.77 -22.54 13.07
CA LYS A 138 -4.96 -22.02 14.18
C LYS A 138 -3.52 -22.55 14.14
N GLN A 139 -3.34 -23.83 13.81
CA GLN A 139 -2.01 -24.44 13.73
C GLN A 139 -1.26 -23.95 12.50
N LEU A 140 -1.95 -23.82 11.36
CA LEU A 140 -1.38 -23.21 10.15
C LEU A 140 -0.93 -21.76 10.40
N HIS A 141 -1.74 -20.99 11.13
CA HIS A 141 -1.41 -19.62 11.51
C HIS A 141 -0.12 -19.56 12.33
N GLU A 142 0.02 -20.40 13.36
CA GLU A 142 1.24 -20.46 14.17
C GLU A 142 2.46 -20.85 13.32
N MET A 143 2.33 -21.87 12.46
CA MET A 143 3.41 -22.29 11.57
C MET A 143 3.84 -21.17 10.62
N TYR A 144 2.88 -20.47 10.02
CA TYR A 144 3.16 -19.36 9.11
C TYR A 144 3.74 -18.15 9.85
N TYR A 145 3.26 -17.86 11.07
CA TYR A 145 3.83 -16.83 11.92
C TYR A 145 5.31 -17.07 12.17
N GLN A 146 5.69 -18.30 12.57
CA GLN A 146 7.10 -18.66 12.78
C GLN A 146 7.93 -18.55 11.49
N TYR A 147 7.37 -18.97 10.35
CA TYR A 147 8.00 -18.82 9.04
C TYR A 147 8.29 -17.35 8.73
N VAL A 148 7.29 -16.47 8.86
CA VAL A 148 7.44 -15.01 8.64
C VAL A 148 8.44 -14.40 9.62
N CYS A 149 8.41 -14.78 10.90
CA CYS A 149 9.38 -14.34 11.90
C CYS A 149 10.82 -14.75 11.52
N GLY A 150 11.01 -15.87 10.81
CA GLY A 150 12.30 -16.29 10.27
C GLY A 150 12.91 -15.28 9.29
N PHE A 151 12.10 -14.47 8.61
CA PHE A 151 12.57 -13.42 7.70
C PHE A 151 12.97 -12.12 8.40
N ARG A 152 12.87 -12.03 9.73
CA ARG A 152 13.12 -10.79 10.46
C ARG A 152 14.47 -10.16 10.14
N GLU A 153 15.54 -10.93 10.14
CA GLU A 153 16.88 -10.38 9.88
C GLU A 153 17.06 -10.00 8.40
N TRP A 154 16.43 -10.73 7.48
CA TRP A 154 16.38 -10.34 6.07
C TRP A 154 15.62 -9.02 5.87
N LEU A 155 14.44 -8.87 6.48
CA LEU A 155 13.64 -7.64 6.41
C LEU A 155 14.39 -6.42 6.97
N LYS A 156 15.15 -6.60 8.07
CA LYS A 156 16.01 -5.55 8.61
C LYS A 156 17.16 -5.20 7.67
N SER A 157 17.80 -6.20 7.07
CA SER A 157 18.86 -5.96 6.10
C SER A 157 18.34 -5.27 4.83
N ASP A 158 17.12 -5.61 4.41
CA ASP A 158 16.45 -4.96 3.27
C ASP A 158 16.20 -3.48 3.56
N GLU A 159 15.83 -3.15 4.81
CA GLU A 159 15.71 -1.76 5.24
C GLU A 159 17.04 -0.99 5.09
N ASP A 160 18.19 -1.63 5.36
CA ASP A 160 19.51 -1.02 5.20
C ASP A 160 19.92 -0.83 3.73
N MET A 161 19.23 -1.46 2.77
CA MET A 161 19.46 -1.30 1.33
C MET A 161 18.89 0.03 0.82
N LYS A 162 19.45 1.14 1.29
CA LYS A 162 19.10 2.50 0.87
C LYS A 162 20.10 2.99 -0.18
N ALA A 163 19.62 3.79 -1.12
CA ALA A 163 20.50 4.45 -2.09
C ALA A 163 21.49 5.37 -1.35
N ASP A 164 22.79 5.18 -1.58
CA ASP A 164 23.84 6.07 -1.07
C ASP A 164 23.77 7.41 -1.81
N LEU A 165 23.04 8.36 -1.21
CA LEU A 165 22.80 9.67 -1.81
C LEU A 165 24.06 10.55 -1.91
N SER A 166 25.17 10.18 -1.25
CA SER A 166 26.43 10.93 -1.30
C SER A 166 27.17 10.78 -2.63
N LYS A 167 26.90 9.70 -3.38
CA LYS A 167 27.48 9.43 -4.70
C LYS A 167 26.78 10.14 -5.85
N ARG A 168 25.70 10.88 -5.57
CA ARG A 168 25.06 11.73 -6.58
C ARG A 168 26.05 12.81 -7.00
N THR A 169 26.42 12.82 -8.28
CA THR A 169 27.37 13.77 -8.90
C THR A 169 26.93 15.23 -8.75
N ASP A 170 25.63 15.44 -8.56
CA ASP A 170 25.00 16.75 -8.60
C ASP A 170 24.71 17.30 -7.19
N GLY A 171 25.21 16.63 -6.14
CA GLY A 171 24.83 16.86 -4.76
C GLY A 171 23.39 16.43 -4.47
N LEU A 172 22.96 16.49 -3.19
CA LEU A 172 21.52 16.56 -2.91
C LEU A 172 21.02 17.81 -3.62
N TYR A 173 19.98 17.67 -4.46
CA TYR A 173 19.31 18.83 -5.05
C TYR A 173 18.88 19.73 -3.89
N LYS A 174 19.66 20.79 -3.61
CA LYS A 174 19.16 21.89 -2.81
C LYS A 174 18.11 22.48 -3.72
N ILE A 175 16.85 22.18 -3.43
CA ILE A 175 15.76 23.01 -3.92
C ILE A 175 15.98 24.36 -3.24
N SER A 176 16.84 25.20 -3.82
CA SER A 176 16.91 26.62 -3.50
C SER A 176 15.58 27.19 -3.97
N LEU A 177 14.80 27.67 -3.01
CA LEU A 177 13.43 28.15 -3.20
C LEU A 177 13.30 29.34 -4.16
N ASP A 178 14.41 29.92 -4.64
CA ASP A 178 14.46 31.21 -5.32
C ASP A 178 14.84 31.14 -6.81
N GLU A 179 15.46 30.06 -7.28
CA GLU A 179 15.80 29.91 -8.69
C GLU A 179 14.88 28.88 -9.34
N SER A 180 14.07 29.39 -10.27
CA SER A 180 13.28 28.63 -11.23
C SER A 180 13.97 27.32 -11.61
N VAL A 181 13.32 26.20 -11.27
CA VAL A 181 13.71 24.84 -11.65
C VAL A 181 13.82 24.80 -13.18
N ASP A 182 15.03 24.96 -13.71
CA ASP A 182 15.32 24.72 -15.12
C ASP A 182 15.49 23.20 -15.30
N GLY A 183 14.36 22.50 -15.17
CA GLY A 183 14.26 21.08 -15.47
C GLY A 183 14.26 20.88 -16.98
N SER A 184 15.28 20.18 -17.46
CA SER A 184 15.42 19.68 -18.83
C SER A 184 14.40 18.56 -19.12
N PHE A 185 13.14 18.93 -19.25
CA PHE A 185 12.11 18.11 -19.91
C PHE A 185 11.18 19.05 -20.68
N ARG A 186 11.76 19.74 -21.67
CA ARG A 186 10.99 20.45 -22.68
C ARG A 186 11.30 19.81 -24.02
N GLN A 187 10.44 18.86 -24.38
CA GLN A 187 10.33 18.15 -25.68
C GLN A 187 11.33 17.02 -25.94
N LEU A 188 10.79 15.83 -26.19
CA LEU A 188 11.46 14.73 -26.86
C LEU A 188 11.34 15.00 -28.37
N ILE A 189 12.41 15.43 -29.03
CA ILE A 189 12.45 15.49 -30.50
C ILE A 189 12.98 14.14 -30.97
N ILE A 190 12.14 13.41 -31.70
CA ILE A 190 12.52 12.17 -32.38
C ILE A 190 12.88 12.57 -33.82
N ASP A 191 14.11 12.27 -34.25
CA ASP A 191 14.53 12.33 -35.67
C ASP A 191 13.89 11.19 -36.47
#